data_AF-A0A955P4B6-F1
#
_entry.id   AF-A0A955P4B6-F1
#
_cell.length_a   1.000
_cell.length_b   1.000
_cell.length_c   1.000
_cell.angle_alpha   90.00
_cell.angle_beta   90.00
_cell.angle_gamma   90.00
#
_symmetry.space_group_name_H-M   'P 1'
#
loop_
_entity.id
_entity.type
_entity.pdbx_description
1 polymer ?
#
loop_
_entity_poly.entity_id
_entity_poly.type
_entity_poly.pdbx_seq_one_letter_code
_entity_poly.pdbx_strand_id
1 'polypeptide(L)'
;MNFPTRSERYGFAPENPRVEPVGAYDGNGKPVKPSFPFVLDGDCVLDFGQNLAGKIWIQADGPVDYLYGSDWDQLAWFQQMGEERTTRYGVHETYERACPWGRVEPIDGQPSPLEPSISVFRLLSVRANKPTTIHNCWVDFSAPHLPLAGSFHCSDSELETIWHMGIYTTLVCTQKNTDSQVPVPAPGRGYVIWDGPRRDREVWAGDLRLASLIWLSAYDDPEPVANSLYILWHARHVGCDCEGLIPGSASSQQIFYEWTFWFLVNAWEYYEWTKDENFLQGLMLANDLLFPSGPDQTLEWVKKNLNADGFVEATNSWMWSIKVQGEMAALAMVQVAGLEALAKLYRADNRLEKAAEAQALAEQTRVAIPLAFLDDQANAYRMGT
;
A
#
# COMPACT_ATOMS: atom_id res chain seq x y z
N MET A 1 -3.45 15.74 27.81
CA MET A 1 -4.66 16.38 27.22
C MET A 1 -5.72 15.30 27.09
N ASN A 2 -6.98 15.57 27.43
CA ASN A 2 -8.07 14.63 27.15
C ASN A 2 -8.54 14.86 25.72
N PHE A 3 -8.24 13.92 24.83
CA PHE A 3 -8.55 14.02 23.41
C PHE A 3 -10.02 13.65 23.14
N PRO A 4 -10.71 14.36 22.24
CA PRO A 4 -12.11 14.05 21.92
C PRO A 4 -12.24 12.63 21.34
N THR A 5 -13.27 11.91 21.80
CA THR A 5 -13.59 10.53 21.41
C THR A 5 -14.07 10.44 19.95
N ARG A 6 -13.81 9.28 19.33
CA ARG A 6 -14.11 8.90 17.93
C ARG A 6 -15.47 9.43 17.44
N SER A 7 -15.48 10.12 16.31
CA SER A 7 -16.70 10.55 15.62
C SER A 7 -17.32 9.38 14.83
N GLU A 8 -18.64 9.40 14.68
CA GLU A 8 -19.44 8.41 13.93
C GLU A 8 -19.15 8.40 12.40
N ARG A 9 -18.25 9.25 11.90
CA ARG A 9 -17.89 9.37 10.47
C ARG A 9 -16.53 8.77 10.11
N TYR A 10 -15.85 8.11 11.04
CA TYR A 10 -14.54 7.51 10.77
C TYR A 10 -14.67 6.38 9.73
N GLY A 11 -13.87 6.44 8.67
CA GLY A 11 -13.75 5.34 7.72
C GLY A 11 -14.50 5.50 6.40
N PHE A 12 -15.00 6.69 6.07
CA PHE A 12 -15.63 6.97 4.78
C PHE A 12 -14.84 7.98 3.97
N ALA A 13 -14.85 7.79 2.64
CA ALA A 13 -14.36 8.79 1.71
C ALA A 13 -15.03 10.15 2.00
N PRO A 14 -14.29 11.26 1.97
CA PRO A 14 -14.90 12.58 2.05
C PRO A 14 -15.95 12.77 0.94
N GLU A 15 -17.09 13.38 1.29
CA GLU A 15 -18.17 13.67 0.33
C GLU A 15 -17.69 14.59 -0.82
N ASN A 16 -16.74 15.47 -0.53
CA ASN A 16 -16.14 16.38 -1.50
C ASN A 16 -14.62 16.11 -1.64
N PRO A 17 -14.06 16.17 -2.87
CA PRO A 17 -12.61 16.09 -3.09
C PRO A 17 -11.85 17.18 -2.37
N ARG A 18 -12.45 18.37 -2.23
CA ARG A 18 -11.89 19.45 -1.42
C ARG A 18 -12.37 19.32 0.02
N VAL A 19 -11.45 19.03 0.93
CA VAL A 19 -11.72 18.84 2.35
C VAL A 19 -11.15 19.99 3.16
N GLU A 20 -11.98 20.66 3.95
CA GLU A 20 -11.57 21.74 4.85
C GLU A 20 -11.47 21.22 6.30
N PRO A 21 -10.69 21.87 7.18
CA PRO A 21 -10.63 21.54 8.60
C PRO A 21 -12.01 21.59 9.26
N VAL A 22 -12.31 20.58 10.08
CA VAL A 22 -13.56 20.51 10.86
C VAL A 22 -13.38 21.01 12.30
N GLY A 23 -12.13 21.17 12.74
CA GLY A 23 -11.77 21.71 14.05
C GLY A 23 -10.46 22.50 14.02
N ALA A 24 -10.23 23.30 15.05
CA ALA A 24 -8.98 24.02 15.24
C ALA A 24 -8.63 24.14 16.73
N TYR A 25 -7.35 24.26 17.04
CA TYR A 25 -6.83 24.39 18.40
C TYR A 25 -5.76 25.49 18.44
N ASP A 26 -5.77 26.34 19.46
CA ASP A 26 -4.71 27.35 19.64
C ASP A 26 -3.38 26.71 20.07
N GLY A 27 -2.32 27.52 20.15
CA GLY A 27 -0.99 27.07 20.60
C GLY A 27 -0.94 26.49 22.02
N ASN A 28 -2.01 26.62 22.83
CA ASN A 28 -2.15 25.98 24.14
C ASN A 28 -2.98 24.69 24.09
N GLY A 29 -3.39 24.24 22.89
CA GLY A 29 -4.25 23.08 22.67
C GLY A 29 -5.72 23.32 23.02
N LYS A 30 -6.16 24.57 23.18
CA LYS A 30 -7.56 24.88 23.47
C LYS A 30 -8.36 24.89 22.17
N PRO A 31 -9.53 24.21 22.11
CA PRO A 31 -10.39 24.26 20.94
C PRO A 31 -10.81 25.70 20.59
N VAL A 32 -10.69 26.04 19.31
CA VAL A 32 -11.19 27.28 18.72
C VAL A 32 -12.09 26.93 17.54
N LYS A 33 -13.06 27.80 17.22
CA LYS A 33 -13.95 27.56 16.08
C LYS A 33 -13.14 27.73 14.78
N PRO A 34 -13.12 26.75 13.86
CA PRO A 34 -12.56 26.97 12.54
C PRO A 34 -13.44 28.00 11.83
N SER A 35 -12.88 29.18 11.58
CA SER A 35 -13.53 30.22 10.79
C SER A 35 -12.49 30.84 9.90
N PHE A 36 -12.72 30.78 8.59
CA PHE A 36 -11.91 31.45 7.59
C PHE A 36 -12.65 32.71 7.09
N PRO A 37 -11.96 33.84 6.89
CA PRO A 37 -10.55 34.06 7.24
C PRO A 37 -10.33 34.18 8.77
N PHE A 38 -9.11 33.91 9.24
CA PHE A 38 -8.66 34.24 10.60
C PHE A 38 -7.26 34.83 10.61
N VAL A 39 -6.92 35.58 11.66
CA VAL A 39 -5.55 36.08 11.88
C VAL A 39 -4.79 35.05 12.69
N LEU A 40 -3.75 34.47 12.09
CA LEU A 40 -2.77 33.63 12.76
C LEU A 40 -1.72 34.50 13.44
N ASP A 41 -1.69 34.47 14.78
CA ASP A 41 -0.70 35.15 15.62
C ASP A 41 -0.11 34.12 16.60
N GLY A 42 1.03 33.55 16.23
CA GLY A 42 1.59 32.36 16.88
C GLY A 42 1.17 31.05 16.21
N ASP A 43 0.68 30.09 17.00
CA ASP A 43 0.44 28.70 16.59
C ASP A 43 -1.05 28.34 16.56
N CYS A 44 -1.43 27.55 15.56
CA CYS A 44 -2.74 26.94 15.44
C CYS A 44 -2.62 25.53 14.87
N VAL A 45 -3.40 24.57 15.38
CA VAL A 45 -3.52 23.23 14.80
C VAL A 45 -4.91 23.08 14.20
N LEU A 46 -4.96 22.82 12.90
CA LEU A 46 -6.17 22.50 12.15
C LEU A 46 -6.40 20.98 12.16
N ASP A 47 -7.60 20.53 12.55
CA ASP A 47 -7.99 19.12 12.56
C ASP A 47 -8.99 18.86 11.42
N PHE A 48 -8.60 17.99 10.48
CA PHE A 48 -9.43 17.57 9.35
C PHE A 48 -10.40 16.44 9.71
N GLY A 49 -10.41 15.99 10.97
CA GLY A 49 -11.37 15.04 11.53
C GLY A 49 -11.02 13.57 11.27
N GLN A 50 -10.30 13.29 10.18
CA GLN A 50 -9.78 11.97 9.84
C GLN A 50 -8.45 12.07 9.09
N ASN A 51 -7.74 10.94 8.98
CA ASN A 51 -6.49 10.87 8.22
C ASN A 51 -6.77 10.89 6.72
N LEU A 52 -6.25 11.86 5.98
CA LEU A 52 -6.44 12.07 4.55
C LEU A 52 -5.15 11.79 3.79
N ALA A 53 -5.26 11.47 2.50
CA ALA A 53 -4.16 11.56 1.54
C ALA A 53 -4.54 12.56 0.45
N GLY A 54 -3.66 13.50 0.16
CA GLY A 54 -3.93 14.52 -0.85
C GLY A 54 -2.94 15.67 -0.84
N LYS A 55 -3.20 16.67 -1.68
CA LYS A 55 -2.38 17.88 -1.75
C LYS A 55 -2.94 18.94 -0.82
N ILE A 56 -2.11 19.44 0.10
CA ILE A 56 -2.52 20.46 1.07
C ILE A 56 -2.30 21.84 0.44
N TRP A 57 -3.31 22.68 0.55
CA TRP A 57 -3.31 24.06 0.09
C TRP A 57 -3.56 25.02 1.24
N ILE A 58 -2.89 26.15 1.21
CA ILE A 58 -3.15 27.28 2.10
C ILE A 58 -3.20 28.56 1.29
N GLN A 59 -4.11 29.44 1.67
CA GLN A 59 -4.24 30.79 1.13
C GLN A 59 -3.99 31.77 2.28
N ALA A 60 -2.92 32.55 2.21
CA ALA A 60 -2.56 33.47 3.27
C ALA A 60 -1.89 34.75 2.74
N ASP A 61 -1.91 35.81 3.55
CA ASP A 61 -1.30 37.12 3.22
C ASP A 61 0.22 37.15 3.39
N GLY A 62 0.81 36.10 3.95
CA GLY A 62 2.22 36.09 4.29
C GLY A 62 2.75 34.69 4.60
N PRO A 63 4.04 34.59 4.94
CA PRO A 63 4.71 33.31 5.17
C PRO A 63 4.06 32.51 6.29
N VAL A 64 3.95 31.20 6.08
CA VAL A 64 3.43 30.25 7.08
C VAL A 64 4.39 29.07 7.20
N ASP A 65 4.87 28.85 8.42
CA ASP A 65 5.59 27.63 8.77
C ASP A 65 4.54 26.55 9.09
N TYR A 66 4.74 25.32 8.66
CA TYR A 66 3.80 24.23 8.86
C TYR A 66 4.45 22.98 9.40
N LEU A 67 3.63 22.14 10.05
CA LEU A 67 3.96 20.78 10.46
C LEU A 67 2.69 19.92 10.43
N TYR A 68 2.72 18.69 9.88
CA TYR A 68 1.55 17.81 9.86
C TYR A 68 1.75 16.42 10.49
N GLY A 69 0.67 15.84 11.02
CA GLY A 69 0.66 14.53 11.67
C GLY A 69 -0.68 13.81 11.51
N SER A 70 -0.69 12.49 11.65
CA SER A 70 -1.90 11.65 11.57
C SER A 70 -2.68 11.64 12.89
N ASP A 71 -2.02 11.97 13.99
CA ASP A 71 -2.59 12.13 15.33
C ASP A 71 -1.71 13.07 16.17
N TRP A 72 -2.14 13.33 17.41
CA TRP A 72 -1.46 14.24 18.33
C TRP A 72 -0.10 13.72 18.80
N ASP A 73 0.04 12.41 18.98
CA ASP A 73 1.29 11.81 19.44
C ASP A 73 2.35 11.91 18.36
N GLN A 74 1.97 11.64 17.11
CA GLN A 74 2.83 11.79 15.95
C GLN A 74 3.19 13.25 15.70
N LEU A 75 2.23 14.17 15.83
CA LEU A 75 2.50 15.61 15.70
C LEU A 75 3.49 16.08 16.77
N ALA A 76 3.29 15.71 18.04
CA ALA A 76 4.19 16.04 19.13
C ALA A 76 5.58 15.41 18.95
N TRP A 77 5.64 14.18 18.45
CA TRP A 77 6.89 13.50 18.13
C TRP A 77 7.68 14.25 17.05
N PHE A 78 7.02 14.68 15.97
CA PHE A 78 7.68 15.48 14.94
C PHE A 78 8.15 16.85 15.46
N GLN A 79 7.38 17.50 16.34
CA GLN A 79 7.81 18.75 16.98
C GLN A 79 9.09 18.57 17.81
N GLN A 80 9.23 17.45 18.51
CA GLN A 80 10.42 17.15 19.33
C GLN A 80 11.65 16.81 18.49
N MET A 81 11.46 16.20 17.31
CA MET A 81 12.56 15.84 16.43
C MET A 81 13.25 17.04 15.77
N GLY A 82 12.53 18.15 15.62
CA GLY A 82 13.03 19.36 14.95
C GLY A 82 13.43 19.12 13.49
N GLU A 83 14.14 20.08 12.90
CA GLU A 83 14.56 20.01 11.49
C GLU A 83 15.71 19.01 11.23
N GLU A 84 16.32 18.46 12.28
CA GLU A 84 17.65 17.83 12.23
C GLU A 84 17.70 16.35 11.84
N ARG A 85 16.57 15.68 11.59
CA ARG A 85 16.58 14.25 11.23
C ARG A 85 15.78 13.94 9.97
N THR A 86 16.37 14.23 8.81
CA THR A 86 16.28 13.29 7.70
C THR A 86 17.04 12.03 8.11
N THR A 87 16.37 11.04 8.72
CA THR A 87 17.01 9.74 8.94
C THR A 87 17.24 9.09 7.58
N ARG A 88 18.42 9.35 7.01
CA ARG A 88 19.02 8.56 5.93
C ARG A 88 19.28 7.15 6.43
N TYR A 89 18.30 6.28 6.26
CA TYR A 89 18.55 4.84 6.31
C TYR A 89 18.93 4.38 4.89
N GLY A 90 20.23 4.34 4.61
CA GLY A 90 20.79 3.54 3.51
C GLY A 90 20.87 4.22 2.13
N VAL A 91 21.61 3.55 1.25
CA VAL A 91 22.17 4.03 -0.04
C VAL A 91 21.15 4.15 -1.17
N HIS A 92 19.86 4.09 -0.83
CA HIS A 92 18.77 4.29 -1.77
C HIS A 92 18.01 5.55 -1.34
N GLU A 93 17.81 6.49 -2.26
CA GLU A 93 17.00 7.71 -2.09
C GLU A 93 15.51 7.40 -1.77
N THR A 94 15.19 6.14 -1.46
CA THR A 94 13.85 5.60 -1.26
C THR A 94 13.27 5.88 0.13
N TYR A 95 14.06 6.31 1.12
CA TYR A 95 13.59 6.51 2.49
C TYR A 95 13.23 7.96 2.86
N GLU A 96 13.41 8.91 1.95
CA GLU A 96 13.32 10.34 2.25
C GLU A 96 12.02 10.98 1.74
N ARG A 97 11.04 11.14 2.64
CA ARG A 97 10.24 12.38 2.87
C ARG A 97 9.17 12.17 3.95
N ALA A 98 9.60 11.69 5.11
CA ALA A 98 8.86 11.91 6.35
C ALA A 98 9.27 13.26 6.97
N CYS A 99 9.41 14.30 6.14
CA CYS A 99 9.69 15.66 6.59
C CYS A 99 8.36 16.42 6.59
N PRO A 100 7.50 16.23 7.61
CA PRO A 100 6.16 16.82 7.63
C PRO A 100 6.16 18.32 7.90
N TRP A 101 7.31 18.98 7.94
CA TRP A 101 7.44 20.40 8.22
C TRP A 101 8.07 21.13 7.04
N GLY A 102 7.75 22.41 6.95
CA GLY A 102 8.30 23.29 5.94
C GLY A 102 7.77 24.69 6.10
N ARG A 103 8.04 25.51 5.10
CA ARG A 103 7.57 26.88 5.03
C ARG A 103 7.03 27.14 3.65
N VAL A 104 5.84 27.73 3.59
CA VAL A 104 5.28 28.25 2.36
C VAL A 104 5.38 29.77 2.38
N GLU A 105 5.67 30.34 1.21
CA GLU A 105 5.73 31.77 0.95
C GLU A 105 4.61 32.12 -0.04
N PRO A 106 3.36 32.31 0.43
CA PRO A 106 2.23 32.56 -0.44
C PRO A 106 2.39 33.88 -1.20
N ILE A 107 1.97 33.87 -2.47
CA ILE A 107 1.99 35.07 -3.31
C ILE A 107 0.69 35.85 -3.07
N ASP A 108 0.74 36.93 -2.30
CA ASP A 108 -0.33 37.93 -2.12
C ASP A 108 -1.75 37.35 -2.05
N GLY A 109 -2.00 36.46 -1.07
CA GLY A 109 -3.33 35.88 -0.85
C GLY A 109 -3.76 34.87 -1.91
N GLN A 110 -2.88 34.37 -2.77
CA GLN A 110 -3.17 33.26 -3.68
C GLN A 110 -3.00 31.90 -2.98
N PRO A 111 -3.83 30.89 -3.33
CA PRO A 111 -3.62 29.52 -2.91
C PRO A 111 -2.23 29.01 -3.29
N SER A 112 -1.51 28.49 -2.30
CA SER A 112 -0.19 27.92 -2.46
C SER A 112 -0.17 26.52 -1.87
N PRO A 113 0.41 25.53 -2.56
CA PRO A 113 0.51 24.19 -2.01
C PRO A 113 1.60 24.17 -0.94
N LEU A 114 1.37 23.43 0.16
CA LEU A 114 2.39 23.26 1.19
C LEU A 114 3.54 22.39 0.68
N GLU A 115 3.19 21.35 -0.08
CA GLU A 115 4.11 20.33 -0.59
C GLU A 115 3.87 20.12 -2.11
N PRO A 116 4.92 19.78 -2.89
CA PRO A 116 4.76 19.48 -4.31
C PRO A 116 4.04 18.15 -4.54
N SER A 117 4.21 17.18 -3.64
CA SER A 117 3.62 15.83 -3.70
C SER A 117 2.45 15.66 -2.73
N ILE A 118 1.73 14.55 -2.86
CA ILE A 118 0.70 14.18 -1.88
C ILE A 118 1.30 14.04 -0.47
N SER A 119 0.49 14.39 0.52
CA SER A 119 0.77 14.31 1.94
C SER A 119 -0.30 13.46 2.63
N VAL A 120 0.07 12.81 3.74
CA VAL A 120 -0.86 11.98 4.51
C VAL A 120 -0.88 12.44 5.95
N PHE A 121 -2.05 12.89 6.41
CA PHE A 121 -2.17 13.55 7.71
C PHE A 121 -3.63 13.70 8.13
N ARG A 122 -3.84 14.09 9.39
CA ARG A 122 -5.12 14.55 9.93
C ARG A 122 -5.00 15.95 10.53
N LEU A 123 -3.90 16.18 11.23
CA LEU A 123 -3.62 17.41 11.97
C LEU A 123 -2.57 18.22 11.22
N LEU A 124 -2.82 19.51 11.04
CA LEU A 124 -1.90 20.47 10.44
C LEU A 124 -1.66 21.61 11.41
N SER A 125 -0.47 21.64 12.01
CA SER A 125 0.04 22.78 12.74
C SER A 125 0.52 23.85 11.76
N VAL A 126 0.08 25.09 11.95
CA VAL A 126 0.53 26.28 11.22
C VAL A 126 1.02 27.32 12.21
N ARG A 127 2.09 28.02 11.84
CA ARG A 127 2.73 29.07 12.62
C ARG A 127 3.04 30.27 11.76
N ALA A 128 2.81 31.47 12.30
CA ALA A 128 3.28 32.71 11.70
C ALA A 128 4.10 33.54 12.70
N ASN A 129 5.25 34.05 12.24
CA ASN A 129 6.14 34.90 13.04
C ASN A 129 5.62 36.35 13.18
N LYS A 130 4.63 36.72 12.37
CA LYS A 130 3.91 37.99 12.43
C LYS A 130 2.43 37.70 12.20
N PRO A 131 1.52 38.51 12.76
CA PRO A 131 0.08 38.39 12.47
C PRO A 131 -0.17 38.28 10.96
N THR A 132 -0.70 37.14 10.53
CA THR A 132 -0.91 36.81 9.11
C THR A 132 -2.34 36.32 8.93
N THR A 133 -3.08 36.88 7.98
CA THR A 133 -4.42 36.37 7.67
C THR A 133 -4.32 35.06 6.90
N ILE A 134 -4.96 34.02 7.40
CA ILE A 134 -5.23 32.78 6.66
C ILE A 134 -6.64 32.89 6.09
N HIS A 135 -6.76 32.96 4.76
CA HIS A 135 -8.02 33.08 4.03
C HIS A 135 -8.73 31.76 3.84
N ASN A 136 -7.99 30.68 3.64
CA ASN A 136 -8.52 29.32 3.58
C ASN A 136 -7.37 28.29 3.71
N CYS A 137 -7.69 27.07 4.12
CA CYS A 137 -6.81 25.91 4.08
C CYS A 137 -7.64 24.65 3.77
N TRP A 138 -7.17 23.83 2.84
CA TRP A 138 -7.88 22.62 2.43
C TRP A 138 -6.93 21.55 1.91
N VAL A 139 -7.49 20.36 1.69
CA VAL A 139 -6.86 19.23 0.99
C VAL A 139 -7.64 18.95 -0.27
N ASP A 140 -6.92 18.80 -1.38
CA ASP A 140 -7.44 18.07 -2.54
C ASP A 140 -7.17 16.58 -2.32
N PHE A 141 -8.19 15.85 -1.87
CA PHE A 141 -8.15 14.42 -1.61
C PHE A 141 -7.84 13.65 -2.90
N SER A 142 -6.84 12.78 -2.86
CA SER A 142 -6.25 12.21 -4.09
C SER A 142 -6.74 10.79 -4.42
N ALA A 143 -7.25 10.08 -3.43
CA ALA A 143 -7.83 8.75 -3.63
C ALA A 143 -9.10 8.81 -4.50
N PRO A 144 -9.48 7.71 -5.18
CA PRO A 144 -10.61 7.71 -6.10
C PRO A 144 -11.92 7.97 -5.36
N HIS A 145 -12.77 8.83 -5.95
CA HIS A 145 -14.11 9.11 -5.43
C HIS A 145 -15.11 8.07 -5.93
N LEU A 146 -15.24 6.98 -5.18
CA LEU A 146 -16.12 5.87 -5.52
C LEU A 146 -17.17 5.64 -4.42
N PRO A 147 -18.43 5.36 -4.77
CA PRO A 147 -19.40 4.89 -3.80
C PRO A 147 -19.02 3.49 -3.32
N LEU A 148 -19.33 3.19 -2.05
CA LEU A 148 -19.26 1.83 -1.55
C LEU A 148 -20.35 0.97 -2.21
N ALA A 149 -19.96 -0.19 -2.72
CA ALA A 149 -20.87 -1.21 -3.23
C ALA A 149 -21.09 -2.33 -2.20
N GLY A 150 -20.08 -2.61 -1.38
CA GLY A 150 -20.14 -3.56 -0.28
C GLY A 150 -20.69 -2.97 1.02
N SER A 151 -21.23 -3.82 1.89
CA SER A 151 -21.57 -3.47 3.26
C SER A 151 -21.38 -4.65 4.19
N PHE A 152 -21.03 -4.39 5.45
CA PHE A 152 -20.93 -5.39 6.50
C PHE A 152 -21.61 -4.84 7.76
N HIS A 153 -22.50 -5.65 8.35
CA HIS A 153 -23.20 -5.32 9.58
C HIS A 153 -23.30 -6.57 10.46
N CYS A 154 -23.10 -6.41 11.75
CA CYS A 154 -23.25 -7.48 12.72
C CYS A 154 -23.65 -6.93 14.10
N SER A 155 -23.94 -7.80 15.06
CA SER A 155 -24.31 -7.36 16.42
C SER A 155 -23.16 -6.72 17.20
N ASP A 156 -21.94 -6.75 16.67
CA ASP A 156 -20.74 -6.21 17.28
C ASP A 156 -20.28 -4.95 16.54
N SER A 157 -20.51 -3.79 17.16
CA SER A 157 -20.12 -2.48 16.60
C SER A 157 -18.61 -2.29 16.47
N GLU A 158 -17.80 -3.04 17.23
CA GLU A 158 -16.35 -2.98 17.11
C GLU A 158 -15.90 -3.66 15.81
N LEU A 159 -16.50 -4.80 15.44
CA LEU A 159 -16.23 -5.47 14.17
C LEU A 159 -16.65 -4.63 12.96
N GLU A 160 -17.79 -3.92 13.05
CA GLU A 160 -18.20 -2.96 12.02
C GLU A 160 -17.18 -1.82 11.88
N THR A 161 -16.69 -1.30 13.01
CA THR A 161 -15.65 -0.25 13.02
C THR A 161 -14.36 -0.75 12.36
N ILE A 162 -13.92 -1.98 12.67
CA ILE A 162 -12.74 -2.60 12.05
C ILE A 162 -12.91 -2.72 10.54
N TRP A 163 -14.09 -3.14 10.07
CA TRP A 163 -14.39 -3.25 8.65
C TRP A 163 -14.29 -1.89 7.94
N HIS A 164 -14.92 -0.84 8.49
CA HIS A 164 -14.83 0.52 7.95
C HIS A 164 -13.40 1.05 7.93
N MET A 165 -12.62 0.79 9.00
CA MET A 165 -11.21 1.20 9.05
C MET A 165 -10.36 0.45 8.02
N GLY A 166 -10.61 -0.84 7.78
CA GLY A 166 -9.92 -1.62 6.76
C GLY A 166 -10.13 -1.03 5.37
N ILE A 167 -11.37 -0.77 5.00
CA ILE A 167 -11.74 -0.18 3.70
C ILE A 167 -11.13 1.20 3.53
N TYR A 168 -11.24 2.05 4.54
CA TYR A 168 -10.71 3.39 4.49
C TYR A 168 -9.19 3.41 4.36
N THR A 169 -8.50 2.52 5.09
CA THR A 169 -7.05 2.34 4.93
C THR A 169 -6.71 1.99 3.49
N THR A 170 -7.38 1.00 2.89
CA THR A 170 -7.15 0.61 1.50
C THR A 170 -7.47 1.74 0.52
N LEU A 171 -8.53 2.52 0.77
CA LEU A 171 -8.88 3.69 -0.03
C LEU A 171 -7.77 4.75 -0.01
N VAL A 172 -7.29 5.12 1.17
CA VAL A 172 -6.21 6.12 1.31
C VAL A 172 -4.89 5.59 0.74
N CYS A 173 -4.66 4.28 0.72
CA CYS A 173 -3.55 3.64 -0.01
C CYS A 173 -3.75 3.59 -1.54
N THR A 174 -4.97 3.80 -2.04
CA THR A 174 -5.28 3.74 -3.48
C THR A 174 -5.04 5.09 -4.12
N GLN A 175 -3.93 5.21 -4.83
CA GLN A 175 -3.41 6.49 -5.35
C GLN A 175 -3.05 6.37 -6.83
N LYS A 176 -2.82 7.50 -7.49
CA LYS A 176 -2.34 7.50 -8.88
C LYS A 176 -0.93 6.94 -8.92
N ASN A 177 -0.68 5.99 -9.81
CA ASN A 177 0.64 5.38 -10.03
C ASN A 177 1.74 6.43 -10.31
N THR A 178 1.39 7.57 -10.92
CA THR A 178 2.30 8.68 -11.21
C THR A 178 2.76 9.45 -9.98
N ASP A 179 2.05 9.32 -8.85
CA ASP A 179 2.40 9.98 -7.58
C ASP A 179 3.25 9.09 -6.65
N SER A 180 3.60 7.88 -7.12
CA SER A 180 4.50 6.98 -6.42
C SER A 180 5.92 7.55 -6.37
N GLN A 181 6.76 7.01 -5.49
CA GLN A 181 8.14 7.46 -5.37
C GLN A 181 8.95 7.20 -6.64
N VAL A 182 8.75 6.03 -7.27
CA VAL A 182 9.28 5.69 -8.59
C VAL A 182 8.11 5.28 -9.49
N PRO A 183 7.61 6.22 -10.32
CA PRO A 183 6.44 5.98 -11.18
C PRO A 183 6.59 4.80 -12.14
N VAL A 184 5.69 3.83 -11.99
CA VAL A 184 5.49 2.75 -12.98
C VAL A 184 4.16 2.98 -13.71
N PRO A 185 4.15 3.19 -15.03
CA PRO A 185 2.92 3.42 -15.80
C PRO A 185 1.90 2.27 -15.64
N ALA A 186 0.69 2.62 -15.24
CA ALA A 186 -0.48 1.73 -15.20
C ALA A 186 -1.52 2.18 -16.23
N PRO A 187 -2.35 1.27 -16.78
CA PRO A 187 -3.37 1.62 -17.75
C PRO A 187 -4.57 2.35 -17.12
N GLY A 188 -5.51 2.78 -17.97
CA GLY A 188 -6.79 3.35 -17.52
C GLY A 188 -6.65 4.67 -16.76
N ARG A 189 -7.34 4.78 -15.62
CA ARG A 189 -7.21 5.94 -14.71
C ARG A 189 -5.90 5.91 -13.95
N GLY A 190 -5.12 4.83 -14.01
CA GLY A 190 -3.81 4.73 -13.35
C GLY A 190 -3.87 4.67 -11.82
N TYR A 191 -5.02 4.36 -11.22
CA TYR A 191 -5.06 4.09 -9.78
C TYR A 191 -4.44 2.73 -9.49
N VAL A 192 -3.61 2.67 -8.45
CA VAL A 192 -2.97 1.45 -7.92
C VAL A 192 -3.04 1.48 -6.40
N ILE A 193 -2.82 0.34 -5.76
CA ILE A 193 -2.89 0.22 -4.29
C ILE A 193 -1.47 0.11 -3.74
N TRP A 194 -1.04 1.14 -3.03
CA TRP A 194 0.27 1.16 -2.38
C TRP A 194 0.26 0.43 -1.03
N ASP A 195 1.44 0.05 -0.55
CA ASP A 195 1.63 -0.39 0.84
C ASP A 195 1.20 0.68 1.85
N GLY A 196 1.60 1.93 1.59
CA GLY A 196 1.41 3.04 2.49
C GLY A 196 1.50 4.39 1.77
N PRO A 197 0.54 5.31 1.98
CA PRO A 197 0.48 6.56 1.23
C PRO A 197 1.44 7.63 1.75
N ARG A 198 1.94 7.47 2.99
CA ARG A 198 3.04 8.28 3.50
C ARG A 198 4.37 7.78 2.92
N ARG A 199 4.59 6.47 3.03
CA ARG A 199 5.78 5.69 2.65
C ARG A 199 5.36 4.19 2.59
N ASP A 200 5.88 3.38 1.68
CA ASP A 200 6.87 3.66 0.62
C ASP A 200 6.25 4.23 -0.67
N ARG A 201 4.91 4.24 -0.77
CA ARG A 201 4.16 4.65 -1.97
C ARG A 201 4.47 3.74 -3.16
N GLU A 202 4.69 2.46 -2.90
CA GLU A 202 4.97 1.46 -3.93
C GLU A 202 3.90 0.37 -3.89
N VAL A 203 3.66 -0.28 -5.03
CA VAL A 203 2.84 -1.50 -5.05
C VAL A 203 3.72 -2.67 -4.65
N TRP A 204 3.34 -3.28 -3.55
CA TRP A 204 4.05 -4.37 -2.90
C TRP A 204 3.21 -5.65 -3.02
N ALA A 205 3.74 -6.71 -3.63
CA ALA A 205 3.01 -7.94 -3.96
C ALA A 205 2.37 -8.65 -2.74
N GLY A 206 3.05 -8.64 -1.59
CA GLY A 206 2.56 -9.22 -0.35
C GLY A 206 1.38 -8.44 0.23
N ASP A 207 1.53 -7.12 0.35
CA ASP A 207 0.48 -6.19 0.80
C ASP A 207 -0.73 -6.22 -0.13
N LEU A 208 -0.48 -6.27 -1.44
CA LEU A 208 -1.50 -6.17 -2.47
C LEU A 208 -2.54 -7.29 -2.35
N ARG A 209 -2.17 -8.53 -1.99
CA ARG A 209 -3.15 -9.61 -1.87
C ARG A 209 -4.26 -9.26 -0.88
N LEU A 210 -3.89 -8.84 0.33
CA LEU A 210 -4.87 -8.48 1.35
C LEU A 210 -5.67 -7.25 0.94
N ALA A 211 -4.99 -6.25 0.36
CA ALA A 211 -5.62 -5.02 -0.09
C ALA A 211 -6.63 -5.27 -1.24
N SER A 212 -6.33 -6.20 -2.17
CA SER A 212 -7.24 -6.64 -3.22
C SER A 212 -8.54 -7.20 -2.66
N LEU A 213 -8.46 -8.10 -1.67
CA LEU A 213 -9.65 -8.72 -1.07
C LEU A 213 -10.53 -7.67 -0.38
N ILE A 214 -9.93 -6.73 0.35
CA ILE A 214 -10.66 -5.62 0.97
C ILE A 214 -11.31 -4.77 -0.11
N TRP A 215 -10.56 -4.35 -1.13
CA TRP A 215 -11.03 -3.49 -2.20
C TRP A 215 -12.20 -4.10 -2.97
N LEU A 216 -12.03 -5.33 -3.47
CA LEU A 216 -13.05 -6.03 -4.26
C LEU A 216 -14.31 -6.34 -3.44
N SER A 217 -14.20 -6.49 -2.13
CA SER A 217 -15.38 -6.66 -1.25
C SER A 217 -16.14 -5.35 -0.98
N ALA A 218 -15.50 -4.19 -1.17
CA ALA A 218 -16.04 -2.89 -0.79
C ALA A 218 -16.49 -2.03 -1.98
N TYR A 219 -15.81 -2.15 -3.13
CA TYR A 219 -16.01 -1.30 -4.29
C TYR A 219 -16.31 -2.14 -5.54
N ASP A 220 -17.26 -1.69 -6.35
CA ASP A 220 -17.56 -2.25 -7.68
C ASP A 220 -16.66 -1.63 -8.75
N ASP A 221 -15.36 -1.68 -8.52
CA ASP A 221 -14.33 -1.11 -9.39
C ASP A 221 -13.06 -1.95 -9.33
N PRO A 222 -12.89 -2.98 -10.18
CA PRO A 222 -11.72 -3.85 -10.12
C PRO A 222 -10.42 -3.18 -10.61
N GLU A 223 -10.49 -1.99 -11.20
CA GLU A 223 -9.38 -1.38 -11.92
C GLU A 223 -8.12 -1.18 -11.05
N PRO A 224 -8.19 -0.67 -9.80
CA PRO A 224 -6.98 -0.48 -9.00
C PRO A 224 -6.25 -1.78 -8.68
N VAL A 225 -6.97 -2.88 -8.51
CA VAL A 225 -6.38 -4.22 -8.32
C VAL A 225 -5.74 -4.71 -9.61
N ALA A 226 -6.45 -4.61 -10.74
CA ALA A 226 -5.95 -4.99 -12.05
C ALA A 226 -4.66 -4.24 -12.42
N ASN A 227 -4.65 -2.92 -12.21
CA ASN A 227 -3.50 -2.06 -12.45
C ASN A 227 -2.30 -2.43 -11.56
N SER A 228 -2.56 -2.76 -10.29
CA SER A 228 -1.50 -3.14 -9.35
C SER A 228 -0.86 -4.49 -9.72
N LEU A 229 -1.67 -5.47 -10.13
CA LEU A 229 -1.18 -6.73 -10.68
C LEU A 229 -0.43 -6.52 -12.00
N TYR A 230 -0.94 -5.65 -12.88
CA TYR A 230 -0.29 -5.28 -14.14
C TYR A 230 1.13 -4.75 -13.91
N ILE A 231 1.30 -3.75 -13.04
CA ILE A 231 2.63 -3.15 -12.87
C ILE A 231 3.63 -4.12 -12.22
N LEU A 232 3.18 -5.00 -11.30
CA LEU A 232 4.04 -6.05 -10.73
C LEU A 232 4.46 -7.07 -11.79
N TRP A 233 3.52 -7.50 -12.63
CA TRP A 233 3.79 -8.42 -13.73
C TRP A 233 4.79 -7.86 -14.74
N HIS A 234 4.68 -6.57 -15.04
CA HIS A 234 5.59 -5.87 -15.95
C HIS A 234 6.93 -5.50 -15.31
N ALA A 235 7.02 -5.51 -13.99
CA ALA A 235 8.27 -5.34 -13.23
C ALA A 235 9.02 -6.66 -13.00
N ARG A 236 8.52 -7.80 -13.51
CA ARG A 236 9.17 -9.11 -13.37
C ARG A 236 10.62 -9.10 -13.83
N HIS A 237 11.43 -9.94 -13.19
CA HIS A 237 12.83 -10.09 -13.55
C HIS A 237 12.98 -10.81 -14.90
N VAL A 238 13.70 -10.19 -15.84
CA VAL A 238 13.92 -10.69 -17.21
C VAL A 238 15.39 -10.51 -17.59
N GLY A 239 16.00 -11.50 -18.24
CA GLY A 239 17.39 -11.42 -18.71
C GLY A 239 18.44 -11.43 -17.59
N CYS A 240 18.10 -11.96 -16.42
CA CYS A 240 19.00 -12.16 -15.26
C CYS A 240 18.93 -13.61 -14.75
N ASP A 241 19.78 -13.96 -13.80
CA ASP A 241 19.75 -15.27 -13.11
C ASP A 241 18.41 -15.56 -12.42
N CYS A 242 17.69 -14.48 -12.09
CA CYS A 242 16.37 -14.39 -11.48
C CYS A 242 15.20 -14.39 -12.47
N GLU A 243 15.43 -14.65 -13.77
CA GLU A 243 14.38 -14.58 -14.79
C GLU A 243 13.13 -15.40 -14.40
N GLY A 244 11.96 -14.77 -14.49
CA GLY A 244 10.66 -15.36 -14.13
C GLY A 244 10.18 -15.07 -12.71
N LEU A 245 11.05 -14.54 -11.84
CA LEU A 245 10.68 -14.08 -10.49
C LEU A 245 9.83 -12.80 -10.57
N ILE A 246 8.70 -12.77 -9.84
CA ILE A 246 7.91 -11.55 -9.66
C ILE A 246 8.46 -10.78 -8.46
N PRO A 247 8.84 -9.50 -8.62
CA PRO A 247 9.48 -8.75 -7.55
C PRO A 247 8.52 -8.55 -6.38
N GLY A 248 9.10 -8.28 -5.21
CA GLY A 248 8.35 -7.81 -4.05
C GLY A 248 7.68 -6.47 -4.31
N SER A 249 8.39 -5.53 -4.94
CA SER A 249 7.85 -4.21 -5.30
C SER A 249 7.89 -3.98 -6.79
N ALA A 250 6.84 -3.35 -7.34
CA ALA A 250 6.78 -2.95 -8.74
C ALA A 250 7.83 -1.89 -9.10
N SER A 251 8.23 -1.06 -8.14
CA SER A 251 9.08 0.11 -8.34
C SER A 251 10.55 -0.20 -8.06
N SER A 252 10.85 -0.70 -6.86
CA SER A 252 12.22 -1.00 -6.42
C SER A 252 12.71 -2.39 -6.84
N GLN A 253 11.83 -3.24 -7.38
CA GLN A 253 12.14 -4.59 -7.89
C GLN A 253 12.92 -5.48 -6.91
N GLN A 254 12.64 -5.31 -5.61
CA GLN A 254 13.32 -6.08 -4.57
C GLN A 254 12.94 -7.56 -4.64
N ILE A 255 13.88 -8.44 -4.29
CA ILE A 255 13.69 -9.88 -4.34
C ILE A 255 13.21 -10.39 -2.98
N PHE A 256 11.97 -10.86 -2.94
CA PHE A 256 11.38 -11.61 -1.83
C PHE A 256 10.62 -12.81 -2.39
N TYR A 257 11.09 -14.01 -2.10
CA TYR A 257 10.64 -15.23 -2.77
C TYR A 257 9.16 -15.52 -2.51
N GLU A 258 8.67 -15.31 -1.29
CA GLU A 258 7.27 -15.53 -0.93
C GLU A 258 6.30 -14.61 -1.70
N TRP A 259 6.78 -13.47 -2.18
CA TRP A 259 5.96 -12.46 -2.84
C TRP A 259 5.61 -12.84 -4.28
N THR A 260 6.47 -13.62 -4.94
CA THR A 260 6.12 -14.25 -6.22
C THR A 260 4.90 -15.15 -6.07
N PHE A 261 4.86 -15.95 -5.01
CA PHE A 261 3.74 -16.84 -4.76
C PHE A 261 2.49 -16.08 -4.32
N TRP A 262 2.61 -15.02 -3.52
CA TRP A 262 1.46 -14.16 -3.17
C TRP A 262 0.89 -13.42 -4.38
N PHE A 263 1.73 -13.01 -5.33
CA PHE A 263 1.25 -12.48 -6.61
C PHE A 263 0.39 -13.51 -7.36
N LEU A 264 0.84 -14.77 -7.46
CA LEU A 264 0.08 -15.83 -8.14
C LEU A 264 -1.26 -16.09 -7.47
N VAL A 265 -1.29 -16.13 -6.13
CA VAL A 265 -2.53 -16.29 -5.36
C VAL A 265 -3.49 -15.12 -5.64
N ASN A 266 -2.99 -13.89 -5.58
CA ASN A 266 -3.80 -12.69 -5.82
C ASN A 266 -4.32 -12.62 -7.27
N ALA A 267 -3.49 -12.97 -8.26
CA ALA A 267 -3.88 -13.01 -9.67
C ALA A 267 -5.01 -14.02 -9.90
N TRP A 268 -4.92 -15.21 -9.27
CA TRP A 268 -6.02 -16.18 -9.30
C TRP A 268 -7.27 -15.65 -8.59
N GLU A 269 -7.15 -15.11 -7.37
CA GLU A 269 -8.29 -14.59 -6.59
C GLU A 269 -8.99 -13.44 -7.33
N TYR A 270 -8.23 -12.53 -7.97
CA TYR A 270 -8.76 -11.47 -8.83
C TYR A 270 -9.55 -12.03 -10.01
N TYR A 271 -8.98 -12.96 -10.78
CA TYR A 271 -9.68 -13.58 -11.91
C TYR A 271 -10.90 -14.37 -11.42
N GLU A 272 -10.79 -15.09 -10.31
CA GLU A 272 -11.89 -15.84 -9.73
C GLU A 272 -13.06 -14.93 -9.33
N TRP A 273 -12.77 -13.75 -8.77
CA TRP A 273 -13.77 -12.76 -8.39
C TRP A 273 -14.41 -12.07 -9.60
N THR A 274 -13.58 -11.57 -10.53
CA THR A 274 -14.01 -10.66 -11.61
C THR A 274 -14.42 -11.36 -12.89
N LYS A 275 -13.91 -12.58 -13.12
CA LYS A 275 -13.96 -13.28 -14.41
C LYS A 275 -13.44 -12.43 -15.58
N ASP A 276 -12.45 -11.57 -15.31
CA ASP A 276 -11.85 -10.70 -16.32
C ASP A 276 -10.97 -11.50 -17.29
N GLU A 277 -11.58 -11.90 -18.41
CA GLU A 277 -10.91 -12.64 -19.48
C GLU A 277 -9.79 -11.83 -20.15
N ASN A 278 -9.88 -10.50 -20.19
CA ASN A 278 -8.82 -9.67 -20.78
C ASN A 278 -7.59 -9.66 -19.88
N PHE A 279 -7.78 -9.58 -18.57
CA PHE A 279 -6.69 -9.76 -17.60
C PHE A 279 -6.05 -11.13 -17.73
N LEU A 280 -6.85 -12.21 -17.75
CA LEU A 280 -6.33 -13.57 -17.87
C LEU A 280 -5.52 -13.72 -19.16
N GLN A 281 -6.08 -13.30 -20.29
CA GLN A 281 -5.39 -13.34 -21.58
C GLN A 281 -4.13 -12.49 -21.56
N GLY A 282 -4.14 -11.28 -21.00
CA GLY A 282 -2.95 -10.43 -20.90
C GLY A 282 -1.83 -11.07 -20.08
N LEU A 283 -2.17 -11.67 -18.94
CA LEU A 283 -1.24 -12.40 -18.07
C LEU A 283 -0.67 -13.64 -18.77
N MET A 284 -1.52 -14.39 -19.46
CA MET A 284 -1.15 -15.66 -20.12
C MET A 284 -0.40 -15.45 -21.43
N LEU A 285 -0.86 -14.49 -22.24
CA LEU A 285 -0.33 -14.23 -23.56
C LEU A 285 1.00 -13.51 -23.48
N ALA A 286 1.13 -12.44 -22.67
CA ALA A 286 2.32 -11.60 -22.52
C ALA A 286 3.36 -11.80 -23.65
N ASN A 287 2.91 -11.61 -24.89
CA ASN A 287 3.57 -11.95 -26.14
C ASN A 287 3.63 -10.66 -26.94
N ASP A 288 4.82 -10.21 -27.31
CA ASP A 288 5.14 -10.12 -28.74
C ASP A 288 6.66 -9.94 -28.92
N LEU A 289 7.25 -10.90 -29.65
CA LEU A 289 8.53 -10.88 -30.37
C LEU A 289 9.86 -10.69 -29.60
N LEU A 290 9.87 -10.25 -28.35
CA LEU A 290 11.13 -10.03 -27.61
C LEU A 290 11.32 -10.90 -26.36
N PHE A 291 10.24 -11.36 -25.72
CA PHE A 291 10.32 -12.16 -24.49
C PHE A 291 9.19 -13.20 -24.46
N PRO A 292 9.47 -14.47 -24.77
CA PRO A 292 8.43 -15.50 -24.69
C PRO A 292 8.05 -15.77 -23.23
N SER A 293 6.74 -15.95 -23.08
CA SER A 293 6.04 -16.77 -22.09
C SER A 293 5.56 -16.06 -20.82
N GLY A 294 4.25 -16.17 -20.58
CA GLY A 294 3.53 -15.64 -19.43
C GLY A 294 3.97 -16.31 -18.11
N PRO A 295 3.05 -16.77 -17.24
CA PRO A 295 3.44 -17.37 -15.95
C PRO A 295 4.29 -18.65 -16.06
N ASP A 296 4.59 -19.12 -17.28
CA ASP A 296 5.56 -20.18 -17.56
C ASP A 296 6.98 -19.82 -17.12
N GLN A 297 7.43 -18.58 -17.31
CA GLN A 297 8.76 -18.17 -16.82
C GLN A 297 8.82 -18.32 -15.31
N THR A 298 7.73 -17.99 -14.61
CA THR A 298 7.63 -18.18 -13.17
C THR A 298 7.66 -19.66 -12.80
N LEU A 299 6.98 -20.54 -13.54
CA LEU A 299 7.05 -21.99 -13.31
C LEU A 299 8.47 -22.54 -13.51
N GLU A 300 9.15 -22.14 -14.59
CA GLU A 300 10.52 -22.57 -14.86
C GLU A 300 11.50 -21.99 -13.84
N TRP A 301 11.28 -20.75 -13.38
CA TRP A 301 12.02 -20.17 -12.28
C TRP A 301 11.86 -21.01 -11.00
N VAL A 302 10.64 -21.40 -10.64
CA VAL A 302 10.42 -22.28 -9.47
C VAL A 302 11.24 -23.56 -9.65
N LYS A 303 11.08 -24.27 -10.77
CA LYS A 303 11.78 -25.54 -11.03
C LYS A 303 13.30 -25.42 -10.94
N LYS A 304 13.88 -24.31 -11.42
CA LYS A 304 15.31 -24.03 -11.34
C LYS A 304 15.79 -23.83 -9.90
N ASN A 305 14.93 -23.31 -9.03
CA ASN A 305 15.27 -22.92 -7.66
C ASN A 305 14.76 -23.89 -6.59
N LEU A 306 14.17 -25.02 -6.97
CA LEU A 306 13.87 -26.10 -6.03
C LEU A 306 15.18 -26.80 -5.61
N ASN A 307 15.37 -26.96 -4.31
CA ASN A 307 16.39 -27.85 -3.78
C ASN A 307 15.98 -29.33 -3.90
N ALA A 308 16.82 -30.24 -3.41
CA ALA A 308 16.58 -31.68 -3.50
C ALA A 308 15.31 -32.13 -2.75
N ASP A 309 14.89 -31.38 -1.73
CA ASP A 309 13.72 -31.65 -0.90
C ASP A 309 12.45 -30.99 -1.46
N GLY A 310 12.56 -30.25 -2.56
CA GLY A 310 11.43 -29.63 -3.26
C GLY A 310 11.04 -28.27 -2.69
N PHE A 311 11.94 -27.57 -2.01
CA PHE A 311 11.70 -26.22 -1.49
C PHE A 311 12.48 -25.17 -2.27
N VAL A 312 11.87 -24.00 -2.47
CA VAL A 312 12.62 -22.79 -2.78
C VAL A 312 13.30 -22.29 -1.50
N GLU A 313 14.60 -22.07 -1.56
CA GLU A 313 15.39 -21.56 -0.44
C GLU A 313 15.43 -20.03 -0.45
N ALA A 314 15.08 -19.41 0.67
CA ALA A 314 15.14 -17.96 0.80
C ALA A 314 16.55 -17.51 1.13
N THR A 315 17.19 -16.77 0.22
CA THR A 315 18.35 -15.93 0.56
C THR A 315 17.91 -14.61 1.20
N ASN A 316 16.66 -14.21 0.97
CA ASN A 316 16.03 -13.00 1.48
C ASN A 316 14.52 -13.23 1.67
N SER A 317 13.97 -12.84 2.83
CA SER A 317 12.54 -12.93 3.12
C SER A 317 12.11 -11.71 3.92
N TRP A 318 10.88 -11.24 3.68
CA TRP A 318 10.34 -10.04 4.31
C TRP A 318 9.32 -10.37 5.40
N MET A 319 9.74 -11.18 6.37
CA MET A 319 9.03 -11.37 7.62
C MET A 319 9.64 -10.42 8.66
N TRP A 320 9.14 -9.18 8.77
CA TRP A 320 9.72 -8.12 9.64
C TRP A 320 10.00 -8.54 11.09
N SER A 321 9.22 -9.49 11.61
CA SER A 321 9.38 -9.96 12.99
C SER A 321 10.43 -11.07 13.14
N ILE A 322 10.92 -11.64 12.04
CA ILE A 322 11.68 -12.89 12.04
C ILE A 322 12.69 -12.92 10.87
N LYS A 323 13.98 -12.87 11.20
CA LYS A 323 15.06 -13.06 10.21
C LYS A 323 15.38 -14.54 10.05
N VAL A 324 14.99 -15.14 8.92
CA VAL A 324 15.30 -16.54 8.58
C VAL A 324 15.79 -16.59 7.13
N GLN A 325 16.76 -17.47 6.88
CA GLN A 325 17.32 -17.79 5.56
C GLN A 325 17.37 -19.31 5.43
N GLY A 326 17.44 -19.81 4.20
CA GLY A 326 17.44 -21.24 3.90
C GLY A 326 16.03 -21.78 3.69
N GLU A 327 15.79 -23.03 4.06
CA GLU A 327 14.46 -23.64 3.96
C GLU A 327 13.57 -23.11 5.08
N MET A 328 12.39 -22.61 4.72
CA MET A 328 11.45 -22.05 5.68
C MET A 328 10.09 -22.70 5.49
N ALA A 329 9.50 -23.19 6.58
CA ALA A 329 8.17 -23.80 6.55
C ALA A 329 7.13 -22.84 5.97
N ALA A 330 7.20 -21.56 6.36
CA ALA A 330 6.28 -20.54 5.88
C ALA A 330 6.44 -20.29 4.36
N LEU A 331 7.67 -20.23 3.83
CA LEU A 331 7.88 -20.10 2.38
C LEU A 331 7.37 -21.34 1.64
N ALA A 332 7.65 -22.54 2.15
CA ALA A 332 7.15 -23.78 1.56
C ALA A 332 5.61 -23.84 1.52
N MET A 333 4.94 -23.38 2.59
CA MET A 333 3.48 -23.28 2.62
C MET A 333 2.93 -22.29 1.58
N VAL A 334 3.57 -21.13 1.44
CA VAL A 334 3.16 -20.13 0.44
C VAL A 334 3.51 -20.60 -0.98
N GLN A 335 4.61 -21.33 -1.18
CA GLN A 335 4.96 -22.00 -2.43
C GLN A 335 3.86 -22.95 -2.89
N VAL A 336 3.33 -23.78 -1.98
CA VAL A 336 2.17 -24.65 -2.27
C VAL A 336 0.97 -23.82 -2.75
N ALA A 337 0.59 -22.77 -2.01
CA ALA A 337 -0.55 -21.93 -2.36
C ALA A 337 -0.37 -21.24 -3.73
N GLY A 338 0.83 -20.72 -4.01
CA GLY A 338 1.16 -20.08 -5.28
C GLY A 338 1.13 -21.05 -6.46
N LEU A 339 1.67 -22.27 -6.30
CA LEU A 339 1.64 -23.30 -7.33
C LEU A 339 0.21 -23.82 -7.60
N GLU A 340 -0.62 -23.93 -6.58
CA GLU A 340 -2.04 -24.26 -6.76
C GLU A 340 -2.80 -23.15 -7.48
N ALA A 341 -2.55 -21.89 -7.14
CA ALA A 341 -3.12 -20.75 -7.85
C ALA A 341 -2.69 -20.71 -9.31
N LEU A 342 -1.40 -20.95 -9.58
CA LEU A 342 -0.85 -21.08 -10.93
C LEU A 342 -1.52 -22.23 -11.72
N ALA A 343 -1.71 -23.39 -11.09
CA ALA A 343 -2.42 -24.50 -11.72
C ALA A 343 -3.86 -24.12 -12.08
N LYS A 344 -4.57 -23.36 -11.23
CA LYS A 344 -5.93 -22.88 -11.52
C LYS A 344 -5.95 -21.85 -12.66
N LEU A 345 -5.00 -20.91 -12.67
CA LEU A 345 -4.81 -19.96 -13.77
C LEU A 345 -4.61 -20.70 -15.10
N TYR A 346 -3.72 -21.70 -15.15
CA TYR A 346 -3.53 -22.52 -16.35
C TYR A 346 -4.78 -23.28 -16.77
N ARG A 347 -5.58 -23.80 -15.84
CA ARG A 347 -6.85 -24.47 -16.18
C ARG A 347 -7.85 -23.49 -16.77
N ALA A 348 -7.94 -22.27 -16.25
CA ALA A 348 -8.80 -21.23 -16.79
C ALA A 348 -8.41 -20.85 -18.23
N ASP A 349 -7.11 -20.84 -18.54
CA ASP A 349 -6.57 -20.63 -19.89
C ASP A 349 -6.52 -21.92 -20.75
N ASN A 350 -7.13 -23.02 -20.30
CA ASN A 350 -7.16 -24.31 -20.99
C ASN A 350 -5.78 -24.94 -21.27
N ARG A 351 -4.77 -24.63 -20.46
CA ARG A 351 -3.39 -25.17 -20.52
C ARG A 351 -3.22 -26.34 -19.56
N LEU A 352 -3.94 -27.44 -19.82
CA LEU A 352 -4.10 -28.57 -18.89
C LEU A 352 -2.79 -29.29 -18.50
N GLU A 353 -1.83 -29.41 -19.42
CA GLU A 353 -0.53 -30.05 -19.13
C GLU A 353 0.29 -29.22 -18.13
N LYS A 354 0.36 -27.90 -18.35
CA LYS A 354 1.03 -26.96 -17.43
C LYS A 354 0.33 -26.87 -16.09
N ALA A 355 -1.00 -26.94 -16.08
CA ALA A 355 -1.76 -27.05 -14.84
C ALA A 355 -1.41 -28.32 -14.04
N ALA A 356 -1.25 -29.46 -14.72
CA ALA A 356 -0.85 -30.71 -14.06
C ALA A 356 0.59 -30.64 -13.53
N GLU A 357 1.51 -30.00 -14.26
CA GLU A 357 2.89 -29.78 -13.83
C GLU A 357 2.95 -28.93 -12.54
N ALA A 358 2.29 -27.77 -12.52
CA ALA A 358 2.23 -26.90 -11.33
C ALA A 358 1.58 -27.60 -10.13
N GLN A 359 0.50 -28.36 -10.36
CA GLN A 359 -0.17 -29.13 -9.31
C GLN A 359 0.73 -30.23 -8.73
N ALA A 360 1.51 -30.91 -9.56
CA ALA A 360 2.43 -31.96 -9.12
C ALA A 360 3.52 -31.40 -8.21
N LEU A 361 4.09 -30.23 -8.55
CA LEU A 361 5.06 -29.54 -7.70
C LEU A 361 4.44 -29.08 -6.37
N ALA A 362 3.20 -28.58 -6.40
CA ALA A 362 2.49 -28.21 -5.18
C ALA A 362 2.33 -29.41 -4.24
N GLU A 363 1.93 -30.56 -4.79
CA GLU A 363 1.73 -31.78 -3.99
C GLU A 363 3.06 -32.34 -3.46
N GLN A 364 4.11 -32.35 -4.28
CA GLN A 364 5.46 -32.74 -3.84
C GLN A 364 5.90 -31.88 -2.64
N THR A 365 5.76 -30.55 -2.76
CA THR A 365 6.11 -29.61 -1.68
C THR A 365 5.26 -29.87 -0.43
N ARG A 366 3.94 -30.05 -0.60
CA ARG A 366 2.98 -30.29 0.48
C ARG A 366 3.34 -31.53 1.31
N VAL A 367 3.73 -32.62 0.64
CA VAL A 367 4.15 -33.87 1.29
C VAL A 367 5.49 -33.71 2.02
N ALA A 368 6.41 -32.90 1.48
CA ALA A 368 7.72 -32.67 2.09
C ALA A 368 7.67 -31.81 3.36
N ILE A 369 6.72 -30.86 3.47
CA ILE A 369 6.62 -29.92 4.61
C ILE A 369 6.63 -30.62 5.99
N PRO A 370 5.75 -31.59 6.30
CA PRO A 370 5.77 -32.24 7.61
C PRO A 370 7.04 -33.07 7.84
N LEU A 371 7.63 -33.65 6.80
CA LEU A 371 8.88 -34.42 6.92
C LEU A 371 10.06 -33.53 7.29
N ALA A 372 10.11 -32.31 6.74
CA ALA A 372 11.17 -31.35 7.01
C ALA A 372 10.96 -30.56 8.30
N PHE A 373 9.73 -30.10 8.56
CA PHE A 373 9.51 -29.05 9.56
C PHE A 373 8.72 -29.50 10.80
N LEU A 374 7.96 -30.60 10.78
CA LEU A 374 7.15 -30.97 11.94
C LEU A 374 8.02 -31.35 13.15
N ASP A 375 7.78 -30.71 14.28
CA ASP A 375 8.26 -31.10 15.59
C ASP A 375 7.12 -31.77 16.35
N ASP A 376 7.17 -33.10 16.45
CA ASP A 376 6.16 -33.91 17.13
C ASP A 376 6.05 -33.59 18.63
N GLN A 377 7.14 -33.15 19.27
CA GLN A 377 7.11 -32.79 20.69
C GLN A 377 6.41 -31.46 20.91
N ALA A 378 6.68 -30.48 20.04
CA ALA A 378 6.05 -29.18 20.08
C ALA A 378 4.62 -29.18 19.48
N ASN A 379 4.25 -30.22 18.73
CA ASN A 379 3.04 -30.28 17.91
C ASN A 379 2.92 -29.03 17.01
N ALA A 380 4.03 -28.64 16.40
CA ALA A 380 4.15 -27.43 15.60
C ALA A 380 5.21 -27.60 14.50
N TYR A 381 5.10 -26.81 13.44
CA TYR A 381 6.16 -26.71 12.44
C TYR A 381 7.27 -25.81 12.94
N ARG A 382 8.52 -26.29 12.87
CA ARG A 382 9.72 -25.48 12.97
C ARG A 382 9.70 -24.43 11.86
N MET A 383 10.26 -23.27 12.16
CA MET A 383 10.21 -22.14 11.25
C MET A 383 11.09 -22.31 10.01
N GLY A 384 12.24 -22.96 10.19
CA GLY A 384 13.19 -23.36 9.15
C GLY A 384 14.08 -24.48 9.66
N THR A 385 14.95 -24.99 8.79
CA THR A 385 15.91 -26.07 9.08
C THR A 385 17.33 -25.56 9.29
#